data_AF-A0A940KR14-F1
#
_entry.id   AF-A0A940KR14-F1
#
_cell.length_a   1.000
_cell.length_b   1.000
_cell.length_c   1.000
_cell.angle_alpha   90.00
_cell.angle_beta   90.00
_cell.angle_gamma   90.00
#
_symmetry.space_group_name_H-M   'P 1'
#
loop_
_entity.id
_entity.type
_entity.pdbx_description
1 polymer ?
#
loop_
_entity_poly.entity_id
_entity_poly.type
_entity_poly.pdbx_seq_one_letter_code
_entity_poly.pdbx_strand_id
1 'polypeptide(L)'
;MRIINLLGFAVLSFCISCRQSSEKDALLQSLKQSLDRSARTINGSSSFALAQLHEKRMTPGTSYKAGIWLPKAELADKYKIQILQQIEMMIHNDEDNAAPINESDLHTLKDRLKSYADSTIAIDAFIKREFAPIFADSTKNDLSPLTMLANLKRAKSNVERATILAQLKLTVTHSTNNVIQYCLEQIPSPCRFYVYAPLITQYTHAVQSGEQVEIIAGIGSYSANAQPKTMIAGKRCIQKEDGTFRYQLTAKGKPGVYSIPVVIDYIDEMGDPVKTNKTITYRLLPKTSAN
;
A
#
# COMPACT_ATOMS: atom_id res chain seq x y z
N MET A 1 -9.48 -5.02 9.67
CA MET A 1 -10.52 -6.06 9.84
C MET A 1 -9.92 -7.35 9.30
N ARG A 2 -9.58 -8.30 10.17
CA ARG A 2 -8.84 -9.52 9.82
C ARG A 2 -9.77 -10.47 9.07
N ILE A 3 -9.60 -10.61 7.76
CA ILE A 3 -10.18 -11.73 7.01
C ILE A 3 -9.25 -12.91 7.22
N ILE A 4 -9.55 -13.66 8.28
CA ILE A 4 -8.96 -14.96 8.57
C ILE A 4 -9.43 -15.93 7.48
N ASN A 5 -8.46 -16.59 6.84
CA ASN A 5 -8.61 -17.73 5.94
C ASN A 5 -9.78 -18.64 6.33
N LEU A 6 -10.78 -18.71 5.45
CA LEU A 6 -11.86 -19.70 5.53
C LEU A 6 -12.39 -19.96 4.11
N LEU A 7 -11.54 -20.55 3.28
CA LEU A 7 -11.96 -21.31 2.11
C LEU A 7 -11.30 -22.68 2.22
N GLY A 8 -12.16 -23.64 2.58
CA GLY A 8 -11.78 -24.95 3.06
C GLY A 8 -11.09 -25.81 2.02
N PHE A 9 -10.08 -26.52 2.48
CA PHE A 9 -9.55 -27.73 1.84
C PHE A 9 -9.53 -28.88 2.86
N ALA A 10 -10.68 -29.08 3.51
CA ALA A 10 -10.96 -30.24 4.36
C ALA A 10 -11.86 -31.26 3.65
N VAL A 11 -11.71 -31.43 2.34
CA VAL A 11 -12.41 -32.47 1.57
C VAL A 11 -11.39 -33.21 0.73
N LEU A 12 -10.69 -34.18 1.33
CA LEU A 12 -10.37 -35.47 0.69
C LEU A 12 -9.70 -36.44 1.69
N SER A 13 -10.40 -36.78 2.78
CA SER A 13 -10.10 -38.00 3.55
C SER A 13 -11.23 -39.02 3.45
N PHE A 14 -12.00 -38.98 2.36
CA PHE A 14 -13.10 -39.92 2.15
C PHE A 14 -12.87 -40.79 0.92
N CYS A 15 -12.71 -42.09 1.19
CA CYS A 15 -12.92 -43.23 0.30
C CYS A 15 -11.92 -43.46 -0.85
N ILE A 16 -10.74 -44.00 -0.52
CA ILE A 16 -9.95 -44.81 -1.45
C ILE A 16 -10.01 -46.26 -0.97
N SER A 17 -11.11 -46.94 -1.31
CA SER A 17 -11.14 -48.41 -1.41
C SER A 17 -11.20 -48.75 -2.90
N CYS A 18 -10.08 -49.26 -3.41
CA CYS A 18 -9.90 -49.93 -4.70
C CYS A 18 -11.02 -49.78 -5.75
N ARG A 19 -10.94 -48.77 -6.63
CA ARG A 19 -11.39 -48.85 -8.04
C ARG A 19 -10.72 -47.75 -8.89
N GLN A 20 -10.13 -48.19 -10.01
CA GLN A 20 -9.68 -47.49 -11.22
C GLN A 20 -8.79 -46.24 -11.11
N SER A 21 -7.51 -46.39 -11.46
CA SER A 21 -6.52 -45.30 -11.64
C SER A 21 -6.99 -44.16 -12.57
N SER A 22 -7.83 -44.45 -13.56
CA SER A 22 -8.37 -43.47 -14.51
C SER A 22 -9.27 -42.41 -13.87
N GLU A 23 -9.96 -42.74 -12.77
CA GLU A 23 -10.83 -41.79 -12.07
C GLU A 23 -10.02 -40.80 -11.23
N LYS A 24 -8.93 -41.27 -10.61
CA LYS A 24 -8.00 -40.43 -9.84
C LYS A 24 -7.32 -39.37 -10.73
N ASP A 25 -6.83 -39.76 -11.90
CA ASP A 25 -6.18 -38.82 -12.82
C ASP A 25 -7.18 -37.79 -13.39
N ALA A 26 -8.42 -38.20 -13.67
CA ALA A 26 -9.48 -37.27 -14.09
C ALA A 26 -9.82 -36.24 -13.00
N LEU A 27 -9.88 -36.66 -11.73
CA LEU A 27 -10.10 -35.76 -10.60
C LEU A 27 -8.94 -34.77 -10.43
N LEU A 28 -7.69 -35.24 -10.54
CA LEU A 28 -6.51 -34.37 -10.46
C LEU A 28 -6.47 -33.36 -11.62
N GLN A 29 -6.85 -33.78 -12.82
CA GLN A 29 -6.95 -32.88 -13.97
C GLN A 29 -8.02 -31.80 -13.76
N SER A 30 -9.19 -32.16 -13.22
CA SER A 30 -10.24 -31.20 -12.85
C SER A 30 -9.76 -30.21 -11.78
N LEU A 31 -9.08 -30.72 -10.74
CA LEU A 31 -8.47 -29.89 -9.71
C LEU A 31 -7.44 -28.91 -10.30
N LYS A 32 -6.53 -29.39 -11.16
CA LYS A 32 -5.55 -28.55 -11.86
C LYS A 32 -6.24 -27.43 -12.63
N GLN A 33 -7.30 -27.72 -13.38
CA GLN A 33 -8.07 -26.70 -14.11
C GLN A 33 -8.67 -25.64 -13.16
N SER A 34 -9.17 -26.05 -12.00
CA SER A 34 -9.68 -25.13 -10.97
C SER A 34 -8.58 -24.24 -10.39
N LEU A 35 -7.41 -24.81 -10.10
CA LEU A 35 -6.22 -24.08 -9.63
C LEU A 35 -5.75 -23.06 -10.68
N ASP A 36 -5.68 -23.46 -11.95
CA ASP A 36 -5.30 -22.58 -13.06
C ASP A 36 -6.29 -21.42 -13.24
N ARG A 37 -7.60 -21.66 -13.12
CA ARG A 37 -8.63 -20.60 -13.15
C ARG A 37 -8.45 -19.64 -11.98
N SER A 38 -8.24 -20.16 -10.77
CA SER A 38 -8.04 -19.36 -9.56
C SER A 38 -6.80 -18.47 -9.68
N ALA A 39 -5.71 -19.01 -10.22
CA ALA A 39 -4.47 -18.26 -10.45
C ALA A 39 -4.70 -17.10 -11.42
N ARG A 40 -5.47 -17.31 -12.50
CA ARG A 40 -5.84 -16.22 -13.44
C ARG A 40 -6.68 -15.13 -12.77
N THR A 41 -7.68 -15.50 -11.98
CA THR A 41 -8.52 -14.53 -11.26
C THR A 41 -7.71 -13.69 -10.28
N ILE A 42 -6.84 -14.32 -9.48
CA ILE A 42 -5.99 -13.61 -8.51
C ILE A 42 -4.97 -12.74 -9.24
N ASN A 43 -4.39 -13.20 -10.34
CA ASN A 43 -3.50 -12.36 -11.15
C ASN A 43 -4.24 -11.13 -11.71
N GLY A 44 -5.50 -11.29 -12.13
CA GLY A 44 -6.36 -10.16 -12.51
C GLY A 44 -6.58 -9.16 -11.37
N SER A 45 -6.77 -9.65 -10.13
CA SER A 45 -6.82 -8.80 -8.93
C SER A 45 -5.52 -8.04 -8.69
N SER A 46 -4.36 -8.69 -8.87
CA SER A 46 -3.05 -8.04 -8.77
C SER A 46 -2.85 -6.96 -9.83
N SER A 47 -3.19 -7.25 -11.09
CA SER A 47 -3.11 -6.29 -12.19
C SER A 47 -4.03 -5.09 -11.95
N PHE A 48 -5.23 -5.31 -11.43
CA PHE A 48 -6.15 -4.23 -11.07
C PHE A 48 -5.61 -3.35 -9.94
N ALA A 49 -5.01 -3.95 -8.89
CA ALA A 49 -4.39 -3.18 -7.83
C ALA A 49 -3.17 -2.37 -8.30
N LEU A 50 -2.33 -2.94 -9.17
CA LEU A 50 -1.24 -2.20 -9.81
C LEU A 50 -1.76 -1.03 -10.65
N ALA A 51 -2.83 -1.22 -11.42
CA ALA A 51 -3.47 -0.15 -12.18
C ALA A 51 -3.96 0.98 -11.25
N GLN A 52 -4.60 0.64 -10.14
CA GLN A 52 -5.00 1.63 -9.12
C GLN A 52 -3.80 2.36 -8.49
N LEU A 53 -2.69 1.66 -8.24
CA LEU A 53 -1.46 2.29 -7.74
C LEU A 53 -0.89 3.29 -8.76
N HIS A 54 -0.90 2.95 -10.05
CA HIS A 54 -0.53 3.87 -11.12
C HIS A 54 -1.45 5.08 -11.20
N GLU A 55 -2.77 4.88 -11.11
CA GLU A 55 -3.75 5.96 -11.08
C GLU A 55 -3.48 6.89 -9.88
N LYS A 56 -3.35 6.33 -8.67
CA LYS A 56 -3.03 7.07 -7.44
C LYS A 56 -1.70 7.81 -7.50
N ARG A 57 -0.76 7.40 -8.37
CA ARG A 57 0.49 8.13 -8.63
C ARG A 57 0.24 9.40 -9.43
N MET A 58 -0.77 9.43 -10.28
CA MET A 58 -1.15 10.59 -11.08
C MET A 58 -2.15 11.50 -10.36
N THR A 59 -2.90 10.97 -9.39
CA THR A 59 -3.90 11.75 -8.63
C THR A 59 -3.24 12.72 -7.63
N PRO A 60 -3.56 14.02 -7.68
CA PRO A 60 -3.18 14.98 -6.65
C PRO A 60 -3.66 14.51 -5.27
N GLY A 61 -2.80 14.60 -4.26
CA GLY A 61 -3.16 14.18 -2.91
C GLY A 61 -2.91 12.70 -2.60
N THR A 62 -2.64 11.81 -3.55
CA THR A 62 -2.12 10.44 -3.29
C THR A 62 -0.75 10.18 -3.91
N SER A 63 -0.33 11.02 -4.86
CA SER A 63 0.89 10.87 -5.65
C SER A 63 2.16 10.63 -4.83
N TYR A 64 2.35 11.32 -3.70
CA TYR A 64 3.55 11.16 -2.86
C TYR A 64 3.66 9.73 -2.29
N LYS A 65 2.61 9.24 -1.62
CA LYS A 65 2.60 7.88 -1.06
C LYS A 65 2.60 6.82 -2.17
N ALA A 66 1.89 7.06 -3.27
CA ALA A 66 1.95 6.20 -4.44
C ALA A 66 3.38 6.10 -5.01
N GLY A 67 4.13 7.21 -5.03
CA GLY A 67 5.54 7.21 -5.43
C GLY A 67 6.44 6.35 -4.54
N ILE A 68 6.05 6.09 -3.29
CA ILE A 68 6.77 5.22 -2.36
C ILE A 68 6.35 3.75 -2.53
N TRP A 69 5.04 3.49 -2.66
CA TRP A 69 4.48 2.13 -2.59
C TRP A 69 4.33 1.45 -3.95
N LEU A 70 4.14 2.19 -5.04
CA LEU A 70 4.06 1.60 -6.39
C LEU A 70 5.35 0.85 -6.77
N PRO A 71 6.57 1.42 -6.63
CA PRO A 71 7.79 0.69 -7.01
C PRO A 71 7.99 -0.60 -6.21
N LYS A 72 7.50 -0.63 -4.97
CA LYS A 72 7.55 -1.82 -4.10
C LYS A 72 6.61 -2.91 -4.59
N ALA A 73 5.39 -2.54 -5.00
CA ALA A 73 4.43 -3.46 -5.61
C ALA A 73 4.95 -4.00 -6.96
N GLU A 74 5.55 -3.13 -7.78
CA GLU A 74 6.18 -3.53 -9.06
C GLU A 74 7.35 -4.50 -8.85
N LEU A 75 8.16 -4.30 -7.81
CA LEU A 75 9.23 -5.24 -7.45
C LEU A 75 8.68 -6.61 -7.04
N ALA A 76 7.63 -6.64 -6.21
CA ALA A 76 6.97 -7.89 -5.83
C ALA A 76 6.42 -8.64 -7.06
N ASP A 77 5.76 -7.91 -7.97
CA ASP A 77 5.24 -8.47 -9.23
C ASP A 77 6.37 -8.99 -10.14
N LYS A 78 7.48 -8.27 -10.23
CA LYS A 78 8.68 -8.69 -10.96
C LYS A 78 9.24 -10.00 -10.41
N TYR A 79 9.41 -10.12 -9.09
CA TYR A 79 9.91 -11.35 -8.47
C TYR A 79 8.97 -12.53 -8.70
N LYS A 80 7.65 -12.29 -8.62
CA LYS A 80 6.62 -13.29 -8.97
C LYS A 80 6.80 -13.77 -10.40
N ILE A 81 6.90 -12.87 -11.39
CA ILE A 81 7.04 -13.24 -12.81
C ILE A 81 8.26 -14.15 -13.01
N GLN A 82 9.40 -13.85 -12.39
CA GLN A 82 10.63 -14.62 -12.54
C GLN A 82 10.49 -16.08 -12.07
N ILE A 83 9.79 -16.31 -10.95
CA ILE A 83 9.56 -17.66 -10.43
C ILE A 83 8.43 -18.38 -11.19
N LEU A 84 7.38 -17.67 -11.61
CA LEU A 84 6.29 -18.24 -12.41
C LEU A 84 6.80 -18.75 -13.76
N GLN A 85 7.72 -18.03 -14.41
CA GLN A 85 8.38 -18.50 -15.62
C GLN A 85 9.09 -19.85 -15.40
N GLN A 86 9.74 -20.07 -14.25
CA GLN A 86 10.31 -21.38 -13.92
C GLN A 86 9.26 -22.48 -13.87
N ILE A 87 8.19 -22.20 -13.12
CA ILE A 87 7.14 -23.18 -12.85
C ILE A 87 6.43 -23.54 -14.17
N GLU A 88 6.19 -22.57 -15.04
CA GLU A 88 5.59 -22.79 -16.36
C GLU A 88 6.49 -23.62 -17.29
N MET A 89 7.79 -23.33 -17.33
CA MET A 89 8.74 -24.18 -18.07
C MET A 89 8.73 -25.63 -17.55
N MET A 90 8.66 -25.82 -16.23
CA MET A 90 8.60 -27.17 -15.65
C MET A 90 7.28 -27.88 -15.95
N ILE A 91 6.15 -27.18 -15.94
CA ILE A 91 4.84 -27.75 -16.33
C ILE A 91 4.90 -28.22 -17.79
N HIS A 92 5.41 -27.37 -18.69
CA HIS A 92 5.48 -27.70 -20.12
C HIS A 92 6.42 -28.88 -20.39
N ASN A 93 7.61 -28.88 -19.79
CA ASN A 93 8.57 -29.98 -19.95
C ASN A 93 8.02 -31.32 -19.41
N ASP A 94 7.21 -31.28 -18.35
CA ASP A 94 6.58 -32.47 -17.80
C ASP A 94 5.52 -33.03 -18.75
N GLU A 95 4.66 -32.16 -19.31
CA GLU A 95 3.65 -32.53 -20.32
C GLU A 95 4.27 -33.21 -21.56
N ASP A 96 5.44 -32.75 -22.02
CA ASP A 96 6.09 -33.29 -23.23
C ASP A 96 6.88 -34.59 -23.00
N ASN A 97 7.62 -34.70 -21.90
CA ASN A 97 8.57 -35.81 -21.72
C ASN A 97 8.07 -36.93 -20.80
N ALA A 98 7.03 -36.67 -19.99
CA ALA A 98 6.49 -37.58 -18.96
C ALA A 98 7.51 -38.16 -17.95
N ALA A 99 8.78 -37.82 -18.06
CA ALA A 99 9.87 -38.28 -17.20
C ALA A 99 9.77 -37.63 -15.81
N PRO A 100 10.23 -38.32 -14.75
CA PRO A 100 10.34 -37.71 -13.44
C PRO A 100 11.20 -36.45 -13.47
N ILE A 101 10.78 -35.40 -12.75
CA ILE A 101 11.58 -34.19 -12.57
C ILE A 101 12.90 -34.58 -11.92
N ASN A 102 14.02 -34.22 -12.56
CA ASN A 102 15.34 -34.57 -12.07
C ASN A 102 15.69 -33.77 -10.79
N GLU A 103 16.65 -34.26 -10.02
CA GLU A 103 17.01 -33.65 -8.73
C GLU A 103 17.61 -32.24 -8.88
N SER A 104 18.29 -31.97 -10.00
CA SER A 104 18.88 -30.67 -10.32
C SER A 104 17.82 -29.58 -10.53
N ASP A 105 16.78 -29.87 -11.31
CA ASP A 105 15.67 -28.94 -11.57
C ASP A 105 14.92 -28.62 -10.29
N LEU A 106 14.79 -29.62 -9.42
CA LEU A 106 14.15 -29.44 -8.13
C LEU A 106 14.98 -28.60 -7.16
N HIS A 107 16.31 -28.80 -7.13
CA HIS A 107 17.22 -27.93 -6.38
C HIS A 107 17.13 -26.49 -6.90
N THR A 108 17.14 -26.32 -8.22
CA THR A 108 16.99 -25.02 -8.88
C THR A 108 15.68 -24.35 -8.49
N LEU A 109 14.56 -25.09 -8.53
CA LEU A 109 13.26 -24.58 -8.11
C LEU A 109 13.26 -24.17 -6.63
N LYS A 110 13.87 -24.97 -5.75
CA LYS A 110 14.01 -24.64 -4.32
C LYS A 110 14.73 -23.31 -4.12
N ASP A 111 15.88 -23.13 -4.79
CA ASP A 111 16.70 -21.93 -4.66
C ASP A 111 15.96 -20.71 -5.19
N ARG A 112 15.27 -20.84 -6.33
CA ARG A 112 14.47 -19.74 -6.89
C ARG A 112 13.27 -19.37 -6.00
N LEU A 113 12.61 -20.36 -5.39
CA LEU A 113 11.53 -20.12 -4.42
C LEU A 113 12.04 -19.39 -3.17
N LYS A 114 13.20 -19.82 -2.65
CA LYS A 114 13.86 -19.15 -1.54
C LYS A 114 14.25 -17.73 -1.90
N SER A 115 14.86 -17.53 -3.06
CA SER A 115 15.23 -16.21 -3.57
C SER A 115 14.01 -15.30 -3.74
N TYR A 116 12.89 -15.82 -4.24
CA TYR A 116 11.63 -15.08 -4.36
C TYR A 116 11.11 -14.63 -2.98
N ALA A 117 11.07 -15.54 -2.01
CA ALA A 117 10.65 -15.25 -0.65
C ALA A 117 11.55 -14.18 0.01
N ASP A 118 12.87 -14.41 -0.01
CA ASP A 118 13.88 -13.54 0.60
C ASP A 118 13.87 -12.15 -0.05
N SER A 119 13.75 -12.09 -1.39
CA SER A 119 13.69 -10.80 -2.12
C SER A 119 12.38 -10.05 -1.81
N THR A 120 11.25 -10.75 -1.71
CA THR A 120 9.94 -10.12 -1.45
C THR A 120 9.88 -9.49 -0.06
N ILE A 121 10.37 -10.19 0.97
CA ILE A 121 10.38 -9.63 2.33
C ILE A 121 11.48 -8.57 2.52
N ALA A 122 12.50 -8.55 1.68
CA ALA A 122 13.55 -7.53 1.70
C ALA A 122 13.12 -6.19 1.08
N ILE A 123 11.97 -6.14 0.37
CA ILE A 123 11.46 -4.92 -0.28
C ILE A 123 11.26 -3.78 0.72
N ASP A 124 10.72 -4.07 1.90
CA ASP A 124 10.40 -3.07 2.92
C ASP A 124 10.21 -3.69 4.31
N ALA A 125 10.59 -2.97 5.37
CA ALA A 125 10.49 -3.46 6.75
C ALA A 125 9.04 -3.76 7.19
N PHE A 126 8.06 -2.99 6.70
CA PHE A 126 6.64 -3.24 6.98
C PHE A 126 6.13 -4.48 6.24
N ILE A 127 6.55 -4.68 4.99
CA ILE A 127 6.25 -5.90 4.23
C ILE A 127 6.86 -7.11 4.94
N LYS A 128 8.12 -7.02 5.37
CA LYS A 128 8.77 -8.08 6.15
C LYS A 128 7.97 -8.44 7.40
N ARG A 129 7.55 -7.44 8.17
CA ARG A 129 6.81 -7.65 9.42
C ARG A 129 5.49 -8.40 9.19
N GLU A 130 4.76 -8.04 8.14
CA GLU A 130 3.46 -8.62 7.85
C GLU A 130 3.57 -10.01 7.18
N PHE A 131 4.49 -10.16 6.23
CA PHE A 131 4.50 -11.30 5.30
C PHE A 131 5.59 -12.34 5.57
N ALA A 132 6.62 -12.06 6.39
CA ALA A 132 7.65 -13.06 6.71
C ALA A 132 7.08 -14.39 7.24
N PRO A 133 6.02 -14.43 8.08
CA PRO A 133 5.42 -15.70 8.52
C PRO A 133 4.86 -16.56 7.38
N ILE A 134 4.35 -15.95 6.30
CA ILE A 134 3.77 -16.66 5.15
C ILE A 134 4.86 -17.30 4.28
N PHE A 135 6.04 -16.66 4.22
CA PHE A 135 7.19 -17.14 3.47
C PHE A 135 8.12 -18.07 4.27
N ALA A 136 7.88 -18.22 5.58
CA ALA A 136 8.71 -19.07 6.41
C ALA A 136 8.62 -20.54 5.98
N ASP A 137 9.76 -21.23 6.04
CA ASP A 137 9.84 -22.68 5.94
C ASP A 137 9.34 -23.27 7.27
N SER A 138 8.06 -23.59 7.34
CA SER A 138 7.42 -24.12 8.55
C SER A 138 6.68 -25.39 8.21
N THR A 139 7.03 -26.49 8.88
CA THR A 139 6.32 -27.77 8.80
C THR A 139 4.88 -27.72 9.30
N LYS A 140 4.41 -26.54 9.76
CA LYS A 140 3.04 -26.27 10.21
C LYS A 140 2.21 -25.49 9.19
N ASN A 141 2.81 -25.05 8.07
CA ASN A 141 2.11 -24.30 7.04
C ASN A 141 2.17 -25.05 5.71
N ASP A 142 1.19 -25.92 5.46
CA ASP A 142 1.05 -26.70 4.22
C ASP A 142 0.90 -25.83 2.96
N LEU A 143 0.70 -24.52 3.14
CA LEU A 143 0.58 -23.53 2.07
C LEU A 143 1.90 -22.80 1.77
N SER A 144 3.02 -23.14 2.41
CA SER A 144 4.32 -22.56 2.05
C SER A 144 4.82 -23.13 0.72
N PRO A 145 5.31 -22.28 -0.22
CA PRO A 145 5.91 -22.75 -1.47
C PRO A 145 7.04 -23.77 -1.27
N LEU A 146 7.81 -23.66 -0.18
CA LEU A 146 8.90 -24.58 0.15
C LEU A 146 8.40 -25.95 0.64
N THR A 147 7.27 -25.99 1.36
CA THR A 147 6.63 -27.23 1.81
C THR A 147 6.00 -28.00 0.64
N MET A 148 5.44 -27.30 -0.34
CA MET A 148 4.91 -27.91 -1.57
C MET A 148 5.97 -28.61 -2.41
N LEU A 149 7.22 -28.15 -2.38
CA LEU A 149 8.34 -28.79 -3.07
C LEU A 149 8.57 -30.24 -2.58
N ALA A 150 8.35 -30.51 -1.30
CA ALA A 150 8.48 -31.86 -0.72
C ALA A 150 7.39 -32.82 -1.25
N ASN A 151 6.22 -32.29 -1.62
CA ASN A 151 5.16 -33.08 -2.26
C ASN A 151 5.55 -33.43 -3.71
N LEU A 152 6.19 -32.51 -4.42
CA LEU A 152 6.63 -32.72 -5.80
C LEU A 152 7.63 -33.87 -5.93
N LYS A 153 8.55 -34.06 -4.97
CA LYS A 153 9.46 -35.22 -4.90
C LYS A 153 8.74 -36.57 -4.83
N ARG A 154 7.55 -36.60 -4.22
CA ARG A 154 6.80 -37.84 -3.94
C ARG A 154 5.77 -38.17 -5.01
N ALA A 155 5.53 -37.26 -5.94
CA ALA A 155 4.57 -37.43 -7.01
C ALA A 155 5.00 -38.56 -7.97
N LYS A 156 4.07 -39.46 -8.28
CA LYS A 156 4.33 -40.68 -9.06
C LYS A 156 3.80 -40.58 -10.49
N SER A 157 2.77 -39.77 -10.74
CA SER A 157 2.25 -39.53 -12.09
C SER A 157 2.54 -38.11 -12.58
N ASN A 158 2.54 -37.93 -13.91
CA ASN A 158 2.61 -36.61 -14.55
C ASN A 158 1.47 -35.71 -14.08
N VAL A 159 0.24 -36.24 -14.02
CA VAL A 159 -0.93 -35.48 -13.58
C VAL A 159 -0.79 -34.99 -12.13
N GLU A 160 -0.22 -35.81 -11.23
CA GLU A 160 0.10 -35.39 -9.86
C GLU A 160 1.14 -34.25 -9.84
N ARG A 161 2.23 -34.37 -10.61
CA ARG A 161 3.28 -33.34 -10.69
C ARG A 161 2.71 -32.02 -11.24
N ALA A 162 1.99 -32.07 -12.36
CA ALA A 162 1.36 -30.91 -12.98
C ALA A 162 0.36 -30.23 -12.03
N THR A 163 -0.37 -31.00 -11.21
CA THR A 163 -1.29 -30.46 -10.21
C THR A 163 -0.56 -29.75 -9.07
N ILE A 164 0.53 -30.33 -8.55
CA ILE A 164 1.36 -29.71 -7.50
C ILE A 164 2.03 -28.43 -8.03
N LEU A 165 2.55 -28.44 -9.26
CA LEU A 165 3.12 -27.25 -9.90
C LEU A 165 2.07 -26.15 -10.10
N ALA A 166 0.83 -26.49 -10.49
CA ALA A 166 -0.28 -25.53 -10.56
C ALA A 166 -0.66 -24.97 -9.17
N GLN A 167 -0.60 -25.79 -8.13
CA GLN A 167 -0.81 -25.35 -6.75
C GLN A 167 0.29 -24.38 -6.29
N LEU A 168 1.54 -24.66 -6.64
CA LEU A 168 2.67 -23.77 -6.37
C LEU A 168 2.51 -22.43 -7.10
N LYS A 169 2.12 -22.47 -8.39
CA LYS A 169 1.79 -21.29 -9.21
C LYS A 169 0.74 -20.42 -8.53
N LEU A 170 -0.35 -21.03 -8.06
CA LEU A 170 -1.43 -20.35 -7.36
C LEU A 170 -0.94 -19.72 -6.06
N THR A 171 -0.17 -20.46 -5.26
CA THR A 171 0.35 -20.00 -3.97
C THR A 171 1.27 -18.79 -4.12
N VAL A 172 2.20 -18.86 -5.07
CA VAL A 172 3.08 -17.73 -5.42
C VAL A 172 2.23 -16.53 -5.82
N THR A 173 1.30 -16.70 -6.76
CA THR A 173 0.40 -15.64 -7.24
C THR A 173 -0.41 -15.00 -6.11
N HIS A 174 -0.98 -15.82 -5.23
CA HIS A 174 -1.76 -15.36 -4.08
C HIS A 174 -0.90 -14.60 -3.05
N SER A 175 0.27 -15.14 -2.70
CA SER A 175 1.18 -14.48 -1.77
C SER A 175 1.64 -13.11 -2.29
N THR A 176 1.96 -12.99 -3.59
CA THR A 176 2.32 -11.71 -4.21
C THR A 176 1.13 -10.77 -4.25
N ASN A 177 -0.07 -11.26 -4.59
CA ASN A 177 -1.28 -10.44 -4.62
C ASN A 177 -1.50 -9.76 -3.27
N ASN A 178 -1.36 -10.51 -2.16
CA ASN A 178 -1.53 -9.95 -0.82
C ASN A 178 -0.51 -8.83 -0.53
N VAL A 179 0.74 -8.98 -0.98
CA VAL A 179 1.75 -7.92 -0.87
C VAL A 179 1.37 -6.68 -1.71
N ILE A 180 0.90 -6.87 -2.94
CA ILE A 180 0.46 -5.77 -3.81
C ILE A 180 -0.76 -5.05 -3.23
N GLN A 181 -1.76 -5.78 -2.74
CA GLN A 181 -2.93 -5.20 -2.06
C GLN A 181 -2.51 -4.43 -0.81
N TYR A 182 -1.59 -4.98 -0.01
CA TYR A 182 -1.06 -4.27 1.15
C TYR A 182 -0.42 -2.93 0.76
N CYS A 183 0.38 -2.89 -0.32
CA CYS A 183 0.95 -1.65 -0.85
C CYS A 183 -0.13 -0.64 -1.24
N LEU A 184 -1.22 -1.09 -1.88
CA LEU A 184 -2.37 -0.25 -2.22
C LEU A 184 -3.07 0.31 -0.98
N GLU A 185 -3.26 -0.52 0.05
CA GLU A 185 -3.87 -0.12 1.33
C GLU A 185 -3.03 0.89 2.13
N GLN A 186 -1.71 0.95 1.91
CA GLN A 186 -0.86 1.98 2.54
C GLN A 186 -1.11 3.39 2.01
N ILE A 187 -1.78 3.50 0.86
CA ILE A 187 -2.17 4.77 0.26
C ILE A 187 -3.59 5.09 0.72
N PRO A 188 -3.77 6.11 1.57
CA PRO A 188 -5.10 6.52 1.98
C PRO A 188 -5.93 6.91 0.76
N SER A 189 -7.25 6.83 0.90
CA SER A 189 -8.17 7.53 0.00
C SER A 189 -7.72 9.01 -0.13
N PRO A 190 -7.97 9.71 -1.25
CA PRO A 190 -7.49 11.10 -1.50
C PRO A 190 -7.77 12.15 -0.40
N CYS A 191 -8.53 11.82 0.64
CA CYS A 191 -8.62 12.59 1.88
C CYS A 191 -7.53 12.14 2.89
N ARG A 192 -6.62 12.96 3.43
CA ARG A 192 -6.35 14.38 3.30
C ARG A 192 -5.13 14.69 4.21
N PHE A 193 -4.21 15.55 3.76
CA PHE A 193 -3.13 16.18 4.54
C PHE A 193 -1.89 15.34 4.94
N TYR A 194 -0.71 15.95 4.76
CA TYR A 194 0.61 15.30 4.93
C TYR A 194 1.51 15.98 5.95
N VAL A 195 1.20 17.24 6.29
CA VAL A 195 1.92 18.02 7.27
C VAL A 195 0.98 18.30 8.41
N TYR A 196 1.42 17.93 9.62
CA TYR A 196 0.74 18.24 10.86
C TYR A 196 1.55 19.32 11.56
N ALA A 197 0.92 20.44 11.89
CA ALA A 197 1.57 21.49 12.65
C ALA A 197 0.63 22.03 13.75
N PRO A 198 1.18 22.43 14.90
CA PRO A 198 0.39 23.10 15.92
C PRO A 198 -0.12 24.44 15.38
N LEU A 199 -1.42 24.66 15.52
CA LEU A 199 -2.08 25.94 15.34
C LEU A 199 -2.40 26.49 16.72
N ILE A 200 -1.69 27.55 17.10
CA ILE A 200 -1.91 28.26 18.36
C ILE A 200 -2.32 29.67 18.00
N THR A 201 -3.51 30.07 18.43
CA THR A 201 -4.01 31.44 18.29
C THR A 201 -4.58 31.91 19.61
N GLN A 202 -4.44 33.21 19.88
CA GLN A 202 -5.13 33.87 20.99
C GLN A 202 -6.38 34.57 20.44
N TYR A 203 -7.50 34.45 21.13
CA TYR A 203 -8.75 35.14 20.76
C TYR A 203 -8.86 36.51 21.44
N THR A 204 -8.36 36.61 22.68
CA THR A 204 -8.29 37.86 23.45
C THR A 204 -6.97 38.59 23.20
N HIS A 205 -7.02 39.79 22.62
CA HIS A 205 -5.83 40.56 22.21
C HIS A 205 -5.43 41.68 23.19
N ALA A 206 -6.26 42.00 24.19
CA ALA A 206 -5.96 42.95 25.27
C ALA A 206 -6.81 42.59 26.50
N VAL A 207 -6.19 42.48 27.67
CA VAL A 207 -6.86 42.15 28.94
C VAL A 207 -6.29 42.98 30.10
N GLN A 208 -7.13 43.28 31.09
CA GLN A 208 -6.76 43.88 32.38
C GLN A 208 -6.57 42.82 33.47
N SER A 209 -6.03 43.23 34.63
CA SER A 209 -5.86 42.31 35.77
C SER A 209 -7.23 41.78 36.23
N GLY A 210 -7.38 40.46 36.27
CA GLY A 210 -8.63 39.79 36.62
C GLY A 210 -9.53 39.41 35.44
N GLU A 211 -9.20 39.83 34.21
CA GLU A 211 -9.93 39.42 33.01
C GLU A 211 -9.47 38.05 32.47
N GLN A 212 -10.37 37.36 31.77
CA GLN A 212 -10.10 36.04 31.19
C GLN A 212 -9.31 36.15 29.89
N VAL A 213 -8.31 35.28 29.74
CA VAL A 213 -7.52 35.11 28.51
C VAL A 213 -7.92 33.80 27.84
N GLU A 214 -8.35 33.87 26.57
CA GLU A 214 -8.71 32.68 25.79
C GLU A 214 -7.62 32.36 24.76
N ILE A 215 -7.06 31.15 24.91
CA ILE A 215 -6.05 30.58 24.00
C ILE A 215 -6.66 29.36 23.33
N ILE A 216 -6.60 29.32 22.00
CA ILE A 216 -7.05 28.20 21.18
C ILE A 216 -5.79 27.52 20.63
N ALA A 217 -5.58 26.26 21.01
CA ALA A 217 -4.51 25.44 20.51
C ALA A 217 -5.07 24.14 19.92
N GLY A 218 -4.52 23.72 18.80
CA GLY A 218 -4.87 22.46 18.14
C GLY A 218 -3.78 22.01 17.18
N ILE A 219 -3.97 20.84 16.56
CA ILE A 219 -3.12 20.39 15.46
C ILE A 219 -3.90 20.60 14.16
N GLY A 220 -3.34 21.41 13.27
CA GLY A 220 -3.81 21.55 11.90
C GLY A 220 -3.12 20.54 11.00
N SER A 221 -3.86 19.95 10.07
CA SER A 221 -3.32 19.12 9.02
C SER A 221 -3.50 19.82 7.67
N TYR A 222 -2.42 20.00 6.92
CA TYR A 222 -2.45 20.62 5.59
C TYR A 222 -1.51 19.90 4.61
N SER A 223 -1.57 20.25 3.33
CA SER A 223 -0.72 19.68 2.27
C SER A 223 0.19 20.76 1.72
N ALA A 224 1.50 20.61 1.88
CA ALA A 224 2.48 21.51 1.24
C ALA A 224 2.30 21.51 -0.29
N ASN A 225 2.01 20.34 -0.86
CA ASN A 225 1.80 20.15 -2.30
C ASN A 225 0.51 20.78 -2.83
N ALA A 226 -0.44 21.17 -1.96
CA ALA A 226 -1.66 21.85 -2.42
C ALA A 226 -1.38 23.25 -2.98
N GLN A 227 -0.23 23.86 -2.64
CA GLN A 227 0.26 25.14 -3.15
C GLN A 227 -0.85 26.20 -3.34
N PRO A 228 -1.65 26.50 -2.29
CA PRO A 228 -2.75 27.42 -2.42
C PRO A 228 -2.26 28.83 -2.74
N LYS A 229 -3.06 29.59 -3.48
CA LYS A 229 -2.75 31.00 -3.76
C LYS A 229 -3.22 31.84 -2.58
N THR A 230 -2.27 32.30 -1.78
CA THR A 230 -2.54 33.11 -0.58
C THR A 230 -2.19 34.58 -0.80
N MET A 231 -3.13 35.46 -0.47
CA MET A 231 -2.94 36.91 -0.41
C MET A 231 -3.17 37.43 1.01
N ILE A 232 -2.21 38.20 1.53
CA ILE A 232 -2.31 38.87 2.84
C ILE A 232 -2.05 40.35 2.65
N ALA A 233 -2.95 41.20 3.14
CA ALA A 233 -2.90 42.66 2.95
C ALA A 233 -2.77 43.07 1.47
N GLY A 234 -3.45 42.34 0.57
CA GLY A 234 -3.38 42.57 -0.88
C GLY A 234 -2.07 42.13 -1.55
N LYS A 235 -1.10 41.57 -0.80
CA LYS A 235 0.17 41.07 -1.33
C LYS A 235 0.14 39.55 -1.44
N ARG A 236 0.67 39.01 -2.55
CA ARG A 236 0.83 37.56 -2.73
C ARG A 236 1.92 37.04 -1.80
N CYS A 237 1.61 36.01 -1.01
CA CYS A 237 2.56 35.36 -0.11
C CYS A 237 3.15 34.10 -0.76
N ILE A 238 4.43 33.85 -0.52
CA ILE A 238 5.14 32.65 -0.97
C ILE A 238 5.08 31.60 0.13
N GLN A 239 4.70 30.37 -0.23
CA GLN A 239 4.68 29.24 0.69
C GLN A 239 6.12 28.89 1.11
N LYS A 240 6.31 28.58 2.39
CA LYS A 240 7.57 28.07 2.92
C LYS A 240 7.65 26.55 2.76
N GLU A 241 8.84 25.99 2.95
CA GLU A 241 9.09 24.54 2.85
C GLU A 241 8.19 23.72 3.79
N ASP A 242 7.83 24.29 4.94
CA ASP A 242 6.92 23.70 5.94
C ASP A 242 5.43 23.80 5.55
N GLY A 243 5.12 24.25 4.34
CA GLY A 243 3.77 24.41 3.82
C GLY A 243 3.03 25.65 4.31
N THR A 244 3.62 26.47 5.18
CA THR A 244 2.99 27.65 5.78
C THR A 244 3.19 28.93 4.95
N PHE A 245 2.34 29.93 5.18
CA PHE A 245 2.48 31.28 4.66
C PHE A 245 2.72 32.23 5.82
N ARG A 246 3.84 32.96 5.79
CA ARG A 246 4.22 33.89 6.86
C ARG A 246 4.24 35.33 6.34
N TYR A 247 3.54 36.21 7.04
CA TYR A 247 3.49 37.64 6.74
C TYR A 247 3.89 38.42 7.99
N GLN A 248 4.93 39.24 7.87
CA GLN A 248 5.39 40.13 8.93
C GLN A 248 5.13 41.58 8.52
N LEU A 249 4.65 42.37 9.46
CA LEU A 249 4.44 43.81 9.27
C LEU A 249 4.99 44.57 10.48
N THR A 250 5.57 45.73 10.21
CA THR A 250 5.89 46.72 11.25
C THR A 250 4.69 47.65 11.38
N ALA A 251 4.04 47.66 12.54
CA ALA A 251 2.90 48.53 12.79
C ALA A 251 3.37 50.00 12.77
N LYS A 252 2.76 50.82 11.91
CA LYS A 252 3.02 52.26 11.80
C LYS A 252 1.68 52.97 11.76
N GLY A 253 1.54 54.06 12.52
CA GLY A 253 0.33 54.86 12.54
C GLY A 253 -0.03 55.41 13.91
N LYS A 254 -1.20 56.02 14.00
CA LYS A 254 -1.77 56.50 15.26
C LYS A 254 -2.31 55.31 16.07
N PRO A 255 -2.39 55.42 17.40
CA PRO A 255 -3.09 54.42 18.21
C PRO A 255 -4.51 54.18 17.68
N GLY A 256 -4.91 52.92 17.56
CA GLY A 256 -6.17 52.56 16.90
C GLY A 256 -6.27 51.08 16.53
N VAL A 257 -7.43 50.69 15.98
CA VAL A 257 -7.67 49.32 15.48
C VAL A 257 -7.43 49.27 13.98
N TYR A 258 -6.71 48.25 13.55
CA TYR A 258 -6.32 48.02 12.16
C TYR A 258 -6.79 46.63 11.73
N SER A 259 -7.06 46.48 10.42
CA SER A 259 -7.57 45.25 9.83
C SER A 259 -6.71 44.82 8.65
N ILE A 260 -6.51 43.50 8.52
CA ILE A 260 -5.69 42.86 7.49
C ILE A 260 -6.54 41.80 6.80
N PRO A 261 -6.89 41.97 5.51
CA PRO A 261 -7.57 40.94 4.75
C PRO A 261 -6.60 39.80 4.40
N VAL A 262 -7.10 38.58 4.51
CA VAL A 262 -6.45 37.32 4.16
C VAL A 262 -7.37 36.58 3.20
N VAL A 263 -6.87 36.26 2.02
CA VAL A 263 -7.58 35.49 0.98
C VAL A 263 -6.75 34.26 0.66
N ILE A 264 -7.39 33.10 0.66
CA ILE A 264 -6.75 31.82 0.32
C ILE A 264 -7.61 31.13 -0.73
N ASP A 265 -7.03 30.91 -1.91
CA ASP A 265 -7.62 30.13 -3.00
C ASP A 265 -6.94 28.77 -3.06
N TYR A 266 -7.73 27.70 -2.93
CA TYR A 266 -7.22 26.33 -2.88
C TYR A 266 -8.19 25.36 -3.56
N ILE A 267 -7.73 24.14 -3.84
CA ILE A 267 -8.56 23.03 -4.28
C ILE A 267 -8.93 22.19 -3.06
N ASP A 268 -10.21 21.89 -2.88
CA ASP A 268 -10.71 21.18 -1.72
C ASP A 268 -10.63 19.64 -1.84
N GLU A 269 -11.21 18.97 -0.84
CA GLU A 269 -11.90 17.68 -0.93
C GLU A 269 -11.94 16.94 -2.25
N MET A 270 -12.81 17.52 -3.04
CA MET A 270 -13.55 16.92 -4.11
C MET A 270 -12.94 17.34 -5.45
N GLY A 271 -11.84 18.10 -5.40
CA GLY A 271 -11.23 18.71 -6.57
C GLY A 271 -11.83 20.08 -6.91
N ASP A 272 -12.71 20.62 -6.07
CA ASP A 272 -13.40 21.87 -6.36
C ASP A 272 -12.56 23.09 -5.92
N PRO A 273 -12.53 24.17 -6.72
CA PRO A 273 -11.86 25.40 -6.34
C PRO A 273 -12.66 26.14 -5.26
N VAL A 274 -12.03 26.39 -4.12
CA VAL A 274 -12.59 27.12 -2.98
C VAL A 274 -11.78 28.39 -2.72
N LYS A 275 -12.49 29.50 -2.50
CA LYS A 275 -11.92 30.78 -2.05
C LYS A 275 -12.42 31.08 -0.63
N THR A 276 -11.48 31.26 0.30
CA THR A 276 -11.77 31.66 1.68
C THR A 276 -11.24 33.05 1.97
N ASN A 277 -12.11 33.91 2.50
CA ASN A 277 -11.78 35.27 2.91
C ASN A 277 -11.89 35.39 4.44
N LYS A 278 -10.84 35.89 5.10
CA LYS A 278 -10.86 36.24 6.52
C LYS A 278 -10.21 37.60 6.76
N THR A 279 -10.66 38.32 7.78
CA THR A 279 -10.06 39.59 8.21
C THR A 279 -9.48 39.42 9.60
N ILE A 280 -8.19 39.71 9.74
CA ILE A 280 -7.48 39.69 11.02
C ILE A 280 -7.38 41.12 11.54
N THR A 281 -7.69 41.35 12.82
CA THR A 281 -7.63 42.67 13.45
C THR A 281 -6.48 42.75 14.44
N TYR A 282 -5.86 43.93 14.57
CA TYR A 282 -4.88 44.21 15.62
C TYR A 282 -5.04 45.64 16.14
N ARG A 283 -4.70 45.88 17.41
CA ARG A 283 -4.75 47.20 18.03
C ARG A 283 -3.34 47.75 18.24
N LEU A 284 -3.09 48.95 17.73
CA LEU A 284 -1.86 49.70 17.98
C LEU A 284 -2.07 50.57 19.23
N LEU A 285 -1.22 50.37 20.23
CA LEU A 285 -1.21 51.18 21.46
C LEU A 285 -0.26 52.37 21.33
N PRO A 286 -0.45 53.44 22.13
CA PRO A 286 0.50 54.54 22.19
C PRO A 286 1.87 54.04 22.64
N LYS A 287 2.94 54.63 22.10
CA LYS A 287 4.30 54.40 22.61
C LYS A 287 4.37 55.04 24.00
N THR A 288 4.34 54.24 25.06
CA THR A 288 4.55 54.72 26.42
C THR A 288 5.99 55.25 26.52
N SER A 289 6.14 56.57 26.68
CA SER A 289 7.40 57.15 27.16
C SER A 289 7.59 56.63 28.58
N ALA A 290 8.61 55.79 28.79
CA ALA A 290 9.10 55.52 30.13
C ALA A 290 9.64 56.83 30.70
N ASN A 291 9.06 57.29 31.79
CA ASN A 291 9.71 58.22 32.72
C ASN A 291 10.72 57.44 33.55
#